data_AF-A0A7K4BKG2-F1
#
_entry.id   AF-A0A7K4BKG2-F1
#
_cell.length_a   1.000
_cell.length_b   1.000
_cell.length_c   1.000
_cell.angle_alpha   90.00
_cell.angle_beta   90.00
_cell.angle_gamma   90.00
#
_symmetry.space_group_name_H-M   'P 1'
#
loop_
_entity.id
_entity.type
_entity.pdbx_description
1 polymer ?
#
loop_
_entity_poly.entity_id
_entity_poly.type
_entity_poly.pdbx_seq_one_letter_code
_entity_poly.pdbx_strand_id
1 'polypeptide(L)' 'MRQQNSAKPKPKLQVYVSQDVAVRLRDYASSVGVSASFVTEMALRTYLNMEKVKI' A
#
# COMPACT_ATOMS: atom_id res chain seq x y z
N MET A 1 -20.04 9.08 -29.26
CA MET A 1 -20.29 8.49 -27.93
C MET A 1 -18.97 8.41 -27.17
N ARG A 2 -18.69 9.34 -26.23
CA ARG A 2 -17.52 9.26 -25.34
C ARG A 2 -17.99 8.75 -23.99
N GLN A 3 -17.80 7.46 -23.72
CA GLN A 3 -17.89 6.94 -22.36
C GLN A 3 -16.70 7.50 -21.57
N GLN A 4 -16.92 8.59 -20.84
CA GLN A 4 -15.99 8.99 -19.78
C GLN A 4 -16.13 7.98 -18.66
N ASN A 5 -15.23 7.00 -18.65
CA ASN A 5 -15.00 6.15 -17.50
C ASN A 5 -14.38 7.02 -16.40
N SER A 6 -15.23 7.73 -15.67
CA SER A 6 -14.86 8.57 -14.52
C SER A 6 -14.51 7.69 -13.32
N ALA A 7 -13.54 6.79 -13.47
CA ALA A 7 -12.89 6.18 -12.32
C ALA A 7 -12.18 7.32 -11.59
N LYS A 8 -12.81 7.85 -10.53
CA LYS A 8 -12.19 8.87 -9.68
C LYS A 8 -10.80 8.36 -9.28
N PRO A 9 -9.73 9.17 -9.45
CA PRO A 9 -8.40 8.75 -9.06
C PRO A 9 -8.43 8.32 -7.60
N LYS A 10 -7.94 7.11 -7.29
CA LYS A 10 -7.82 6.68 -5.89
C LYS A 10 -6.92 7.70 -5.17
N PRO A 11 -7.31 8.17 -3.98
CA PRO A 11 -6.48 9.09 -3.21
C PRO A 11 -5.12 8.45 -2.95
N LYS A 12 -4.05 9.19 -3.27
CA LYS A 12 -2.67 8.76 -2.98
C LYS A 12 -2.36 9.09 -1.52
N LEU A 13 -2.13 8.06 -0.71
CA LEU A 13 -1.67 8.21 0.67
C LEU A 13 -0.14 8.22 0.67
N GLN A 14 0.46 9.31 1.14
CA GLN A 14 1.89 9.35 1.45
C GLN A 14 2.11 8.85 2.87
N VAL A 15 3.03 7.91 3.04
CA VAL A 15 3.32 7.26 4.32
C VAL A 15 4.79 7.45 4.63
N TYR A 16 5.08 7.99 5.81
CA TYR A 16 6.43 8.14 6.30
C TYR A 16 6.80 6.91 7.13
N VAL A 17 7.90 6.26 6.77
CA VAL A 17 8.47 5.12 7.49
C VAL A 17 9.96 5.37 7.70
N SER A 18 10.56 4.66 8.66
CA SER A 18 12.02 4.70 8.83
C SER A 18 12.74 4.15 7.60
N GLN A 19 13.96 4.62 7.36
CA GLN A 19 14.76 4.22 6.19
C GLN A 19 14.93 2.70 6.09
N ASP A 20 15.23 2.04 7.21
CA ASP A 20 15.38 0.59 7.28
C ASP A 20 14.08 -0.16 6.91
N VAL A 21 12.91 0.34 7.33
CA VAL A 21 11.62 -0.22 6.92
C VAL A 21 11.36 0.01 5.43
N ALA A 22 11.70 1.18 4.89
CA ALA A 22 11.57 1.47 3.47
C ALA A 22 12.42 0.51 2.61
N VAL A 23 13.65 0.23 3.03
CA VAL A 23 14.54 -0.73 2.37
C VAL A 23 13.93 -2.12 2.38
N ARG A 24 13.51 -2.61 3.55
CA ARG A 24 12.89 -3.94 3.68
C ARG A 24 11.63 -4.09 2.83
N LEU A 25 10.77 -3.07 2.79
CA LEU A 25 9.56 -3.07 1.95
C LEU A 25 9.90 -3.13 0.46
N ARG A 26 10.93 -2.41 0.03
CA ARG A 26 11.40 -2.43 -1.36
C ARG A 26 12.01 -3.79 -1.72
N ASP A 27 12.85 -4.35 -0.87
CA ASP A 27 13.52 -5.62 -1.13
C ASP A 27 12.50 -6.77 -1.17
N TYR A 28 11.54 -6.76 -0.25
CA TYR A 28 10.42 -7.69 -0.27
C TYR A 28 9.57 -7.54 -1.53
N ALA A 29 9.20 -6.31 -1.89
CA ALA A 29 8.44 -6.04 -3.11
C ALA A 29 9.16 -6.55 -4.37
N SER A 30 10.49 -6.35 -4.43
CA SER A 30 11.32 -6.89 -5.51
C SER A 30 11.33 -8.42 -5.53
N SER A 31 11.41 -9.07 -4.37
CA SER A 31 11.47 -10.54 -4.26
C SER A 31 10.18 -11.22 -4.73
N VAL A 32 9.02 -10.58 -4.53
CA VAL A 32 7.71 -11.12 -4.90
C VAL A 32 7.14 -10.53 -6.20
N GLY A 33 7.91 -9.69 -6.90
CA GLY A 33 7.54 -9.15 -8.22
C GLY A 33 6.41 -8.11 -8.19
N VAL A 34 6.28 -7.33 -7.11
CA VAL A 34 5.24 -6.28 -6.98
C VAL A 34 5.86 -4.92 -6.66
N SER A 35 5.04 -3.85 -6.65
CA SER A 35 5.51 -2.51 -6.27
C SER A 35 5.63 -2.34 -4.76
N ALA A 36 6.60 -1.53 -4.31
CA ALA A 36 6.75 -1.19 -2.90
C ALA A 36 5.48 -0.56 -2.32
N SER A 37 4.79 0.30 -3.09
CA SER A 37 3.52 0.91 -2.70
C SER A 37 2.44 -0.12 -2.39
N PHE A 38 2.38 -1.21 -3.17
CA PHE A 38 1.40 -2.27 -2.96
C PHE A 38 1.68 -3.06 -1.68
N VAL A 39 2.95 -3.40 -1.41
CA VAL A 39 3.35 -4.06 -0.15
C VAL A 39 3.03 -3.17 1.04
N THR A 40 3.35 -1.88 0.96
CA THR A 40 3.04 -0.91 2.02
C THR A 40 1.53 -0.83 2.28
N GLU A 41 0.71 -0.80 1.23
CA GLU A 41 -0.75 -0.82 1.36
C GLU A 41 -1.24 -2.10 2.05
N MET A 42 -0.73 -3.27 1.66
CA MET A 42 -1.09 -4.54 2.29
C MET A 42 -0.68 -4.59 3.77
N ALA A 43 0.53 -4.15 4.10
CA ALA A 43 1.01 -4.10 5.49
C ALA A 43 0.10 -3.22 6.36
N LEU A 44 -0.29 -2.03 5.87
CA LEU A 44 -1.21 -1.14 6.56
C LEU A 44 -2.61 -1.74 6.71
N ARG A 45 -3.15 -2.36 5.65
CA ARG A 45 -4.45 -3.04 5.71
C ARG A 45 -4.44 -4.16 6.74
N THR A 46 -3.39 -4.98 6.77
CA THR A 46 -3.24 -6.06 7.75
C THR A 46 -3.19 -5.52 9.17
N TYR A 47 -2.36 -4.49 9.43
CA TYR A 47 -2.29 -3.86 10.74
C TYR A 47 -3.65 -3.31 11.20
N LEU A 48 -4.32 -2.53 10.35
CA LEU A 48 -5.63 -1.94 10.68
C LEU A 48 -6.71 -3.00 10.88
N ASN A 49 -6.67 -4.09 10.12
CA ASN A 49 -7.61 -5.20 10.31
C ASN A 49 -7.37 -5.91 11.65
N MET A 50 -6.10 -6.15 12.03
CA MET A 50 -5.76 -6.71 13.34
C MET A 50 -6.21 -5.79 14.48
N GLU A 51 -6.02 -4.49 14.36
CA GLU A 51 -6.47 -3.52 15.35
C GLU A 51 -7.99 -3.47 15.47
N LYS A 52 -8.73 -3.62 14.36
CA LYS A 52 -10.21 -3.71 14.39
C LYS A 52 -10.75 -4.95 15.09
N VAL A 53 -10.05 -6.08 15.01
CA VAL A 53 -10.46 -7.35 15.67
C VAL A 53 -10.22 -7.31 17.18
N LYS A 54 -9.36 -6.40 17.66
CA LYS A 54 -9.09 -6.22 19.10
C LYS A 54 -10.13 -5.35 19.83
N ILE A 55 -11.09 -4.75 19.11
CA ILE A 55 -12.14 -3.86 19.65
C ILE A 55 -13.45 -4.63 19.75
#